data_AF-A0A1E1WGI0-F1
#
_entry.id   AF-A0A1E1WGI0-F1
#
_cell.length_a   1.000
_cell.length_b   1.000
_cell.length_c   1.000
_cell.angle_alpha   90.00
_cell.angle_beta   90.00
_cell.angle_gamma   90.00
#
_symmetry.space_group_name_H-M   'P 1'
#
loop_
_entity.id
_entity.type
_entity.pdbx_description
1 polymer ?
#
loop_
_entity_poly.entity_id
_entity_poly.type
_entity_poly.pdbx_seq_one_letter_code
_entity_poly.pdbx_strand_id
1 'polypeptide(L)'
;DEEMKAQCFGGEYMGERVSYKRQKRWWNAYMLFYTRKDTIESSLENAMKNLTLKESAIPRPIWQSVRRSNIAFSHNQDQFSLEHFNFMKKLCCMRLQLLPGSQNAVWGPEHEEMSMLAVQLASKFLFQVGFHTKKTLRGPAADWHDILCQHLRCSQAVREWFASDLFKHPHRLCDYLLSCPSAEVRVVFMKIIVFLAHFSIQDPPVPCGYGSWTSREEALSLSDQLLCAARALAAPHHSDTHAHRHLPLLFNLFHAYAALGITERHQLLRLKILDIVLSVCMDDTSSTIGKYQYPESAKVHQVVCVLVRCCDVSARCQSANAAEGALP
;
A
#
# COMPACT_ATOMS: atom_id res chain seq x y z
N ASP A 1 -2.93 -42.29 27.73
CA ASP A 1 -1.76 -43.04 27.23
C ASP A 1 -1.65 -43.12 25.71
N GLU A 2 -2.69 -43.57 24.99
CA GLU A 2 -2.60 -43.68 23.51
C GLU A 2 -2.47 -42.33 22.81
N GLU A 3 -3.15 -41.29 23.28
CA GLU A 3 -3.05 -39.94 22.73
C GLU A 3 -1.63 -39.35 22.88
N MET A 4 -1.02 -39.51 24.07
CA MET A 4 0.38 -39.13 24.32
C MET A 4 1.34 -39.91 23.43
N LYS A 5 1.10 -41.21 23.23
CA LYS A 5 1.92 -42.01 22.30
C LYS A 5 1.81 -41.49 20.88
N ALA A 6 0.59 -41.20 20.42
CA ALA A 6 0.35 -40.65 19.09
C ALA A 6 1.02 -39.27 18.89
N GLN A 7 0.95 -38.40 19.89
CA GLN A 7 1.48 -37.03 19.76
C GLN A 7 3.00 -36.93 19.98
N CYS A 8 3.60 -37.82 20.78
CA CYS A 8 4.97 -37.62 21.29
C CYS A 8 6.02 -38.61 20.78
N PHE A 9 5.66 -39.79 20.28
CA PHE A 9 6.66 -40.85 19.99
C PHE A 9 7.34 -40.71 18.61
N GLY A 10 6.82 -39.85 17.73
CA GLY A 10 7.34 -39.67 16.37
C GLY A 10 7.23 -40.95 15.52
N GLY A 11 8.15 -41.11 14.56
CA GLY A 11 8.22 -42.30 13.70
C GLY A 11 7.32 -42.25 12.47
N GLU A 12 7.03 -43.41 11.89
CA GLU A 12 6.16 -43.55 10.72
C GLU A 12 4.75 -43.96 11.15
N TYR A 13 3.72 -43.38 10.54
CA TYR A 13 2.33 -43.80 10.74
C TYR A 13 1.66 -44.17 9.42
N MET A 14 0.62 -45.00 9.55
CA MET A 14 -0.24 -45.38 8.43
C MET A 14 -1.32 -44.33 8.27
N GLY A 15 -1.39 -43.69 7.10
CA GLY A 15 -2.50 -42.80 6.77
C GLY A 15 -3.82 -43.58 6.65
N GLU A 16 -4.93 -42.98 7.08
CA GLU A 16 -6.26 -43.61 7.08
C GLU A 16 -6.87 -43.83 5.68
N ARG A 17 -6.16 -43.50 4.60
CA ARG A 17 -6.62 -43.71 3.22
C ARG A 17 -6.05 -45.00 2.63
N VAL A 18 -6.88 -45.66 1.83
CA VAL A 18 -6.73 -46.95 1.11
C VAL A 18 -5.38 -47.17 0.38
N SER A 19 -4.57 -46.12 0.20
CA SER A 19 -3.18 -46.23 -0.24
C SER A 19 -2.26 -46.39 0.98
N TYR A 20 -1.83 -47.62 1.27
CA TYR A 20 -0.83 -47.99 2.28
C TYR A 20 0.54 -47.33 2.04
N LYS A 21 0.65 -46.02 2.24
CA LYS A 21 1.91 -45.27 2.22
C LYS A 21 2.28 -44.88 3.65
N ARG A 22 3.47 -45.28 4.08
CA ARG A 22 4.05 -44.88 5.37
C ARG A 22 4.39 -43.40 5.31
N GLN A 23 3.82 -42.61 6.23
CA GLN A 23 4.04 -41.18 6.32
C GLN A 23 4.89 -40.87 7.56
N LYS A 24 5.90 -40.01 7.42
CA LYS A 24 6.79 -39.61 8.53
C LYS A 24 6.09 -38.59 9.42
N ARG A 25 6.19 -38.78 10.74
CA ARG A 25 5.88 -37.76 11.76
C ARG A 25 7.13 -36.91 12.00
N TRP A 26 6.96 -35.59 11.88
CA TRP A 26 8.05 -34.62 11.99
C TRP A 26 8.13 -33.96 13.37
N TRP A 27 7.27 -34.40 14.30
CA TRP A 27 7.25 -33.95 15.69
C TRP A 27 7.35 -35.15 16.63
N ASN A 28 8.12 -34.99 17.69
CA ASN A 28 8.32 -35.93 18.78
C ASN A 28 8.68 -35.17 20.07
N ALA A 29 8.54 -35.83 21.21
CA ALA A 29 8.94 -35.25 22.49
C ALA A 29 10.46 -35.10 22.52
N TYR A 30 10.92 -33.90 22.86
CA TYR A 30 12.35 -33.59 23.01
C TYR A 30 12.77 -33.44 24.49
N MET A 31 11.80 -33.27 25.39
CA MET A 31 12.04 -33.11 26.83
C MET A 31 10.94 -33.81 27.62
N LEU A 32 11.35 -34.57 28.63
CA LEU A 32 10.45 -35.34 29.49
C LEU A 32 10.65 -34.91 30.94
N PHE A 33 9.56 -34.56 31.61
CA PHE A 33 9.57 -34.19 33.02
C PHE A 33 9.04 -35.35 33.85
N TYR A 34 9.86 -35.87 34.75
CA TYR A 34 9.50 -36.93 35.67
C TYR A 34 9.46 -36.39 37.10
N THR A 35 8.44 -36.80 37.85
CA THR A 35 8.33 -36.50 39.28
C THR A 35 8.42 -37.81 40.05
N ARG A 36 9.17 -37.83 41.16
CA ARG A 36 9.32 -39.03 42.00
C ARG A 36 7.97 -39.37 42.65
N LYS A 37 7.51 -40.62 42.54
CA LYS A 37 6.12 -41.00 42.88
C LYS A 37 5.73 -40.63 44.32
N ASP A 38 6.66 -40.81 45.26
CA ASP A 38 6.49 -40.49 46.68
C ASP A 38 6.37 -38.98 46.98
N THR A 39 6.80 -38.10 46.07
CA THR A 39 6.58 -36.64 46.20
C THR A 39 5.22 -36.17 45.68
N ILE A 40 4.56 -36.97 44.85
CA ILE A 40 3.30 -36.58 44.19
C ILE A 40 2.15 -36.53 45.21
N GLU A 41 2.06 -37.55 46.07
CA GLU A 41 0.97 -37.65 47.05
C GLU A 41 1.02 -36.49 48.07
N SER A 42 2.21 -36.14 48.55
CA SER A 42 2.41 -34.98 49.44
C SER A 42 2.21 -33.63 48.72
N SER A 43 2.65 -33.52 47.47
CA SER A 43 2.55 -32.27 46.71
C SER A 43 1.14 -31.97 46.24
N LEU A 44 0.34 -32.97 45.87
CA LEU A 44 -1.03 -32.78 45.38
C LEU A 44 -1.96 -32.33 46.52
N GLU A 45 -1.84 -32.92 47.70
CA GLU A 45 -2.59 -32.50 48.88
C GLU A 45 -2.26 -31.06 49.31
N ASN A 46 -0.98 -30.68 49.25
CA ASN A 46 -0.54 -29.32 49.55
C ASN A 46 -0.96 -28.32 48.46
N ALA A 47 -0.89 -28.70 47.18
CA ALA A 47 -1.38 -27.88 46.07
C ALA A 47 -2.90 -27.68 46.15
N MET A 48 -3.67 -28.73 46.45
CA MET A 48 -5.12 -28.65 46.63
C MET A 48 -5.51 -27.82 47.85
N LYS A 49 -4.75 -27.89 48.95
CA LYS A 49 -4.92 -26.98 50.11
C LYS A 49 -4.62 -25.51 49.78
N ASN A 50 -3.74 -25.25 48.81
CA ASN A 50 -3.38 -23.90 48.36
C ASN A 50 -4.28 -23.36 47.24
N LEU A 51 -5.16 -24.20 46.66
CA LEU A 51 -6.17 -23.80 45.67
C LEU A 51 -7.41 -23.15 46.30
N THR A 52 -7.53 -23.14 47.63
CA THR A 52 -8.50 -22.27 48.30
C THR A 52 -8.03 -20.83 48.17
N LEU A 53 -8.66 -20.12 47.22
CA LEU A 53 -8.50 -18.70 46.87
C LEU A 53 -8.20 -17.80 48.09
N LYS A 54 -6.93 -17.70 48.48
CA LYS A 54 -6.45 -16.51 49.19
C LYS A 54 -6.28 -15.43 48.13
N GLU A 55 -6.98 -14.32 48.33
CA GLU A 55 -6.80 -13.12 47.53
C GLU A 55 -5.31 -12.79 47.41
N SER A 56 -4.80 -12.91 46.18
CA SER A 56 -3.46 -12.53 45.73
C SER A 56 -2.26 -13.17 46.44
N ALA A 57 -1.88 -14.38 46.00
CA ALA A 57 -0.50 -14.88 46.14
C ALA A 57 0.53 -14.04 45.36
N ILE A 58 0.06 -13.07 44.56
CA ILE A 58 0.89 -12.18 43.74
C ILE A 58 1.24 -10.93 44.55
N PRO A 59 2.53 -10.61 44.75
CA PRO A 59 2.95 -9.38 45.42
C PRO A 59 2.32 -8.14 44.81
N ARG A 60 1.87 -7.21 45.66
CA ARG A 60 1.17 -5.97 45.26
C ARG A 60 1.88 -5.16 44.16
N PRO A 61 3.22 -4.99 44.16
CA PRO A 61 3.91 -4.28 43.07
C PRO A 61 3.78 -4.97 41.71
N ILE A 62 3.88 -6.30 41.69
CA ILE A 62 3.72 -7.12 40.48
C ILE A 62 2.29 -7.01 39.98
N TRP A 63 1.31 -7.16 40.88
CA TRP A 63 -0.11 -7.03 40.53
C TRP A 63 -0.43 -5.66 39.95
N GLN A 64 0.08 -4.58 40.53
CA GLN A 64 -0.11 -3.21 40.02
C GLN A 64 0.58 -2.99 38.68
N SER A 65 1.76 -3.59 38.46
CA SER A 65 2.46 -3.54 37.18
C SER A 65 1.67 -4.25 36.08
N VAL A 66 1.26 -5.50 36.34
CA VAL A 66 0.44 -6.31 35.42
C VAL A 66 -0.89 -5.64 35.15
N ARG A 67 -1.57 -5.11 36.17
CA ARG A 67 -2.84 -4.38 35.98
C ARG A 67 -2.67 -3.15 35.11
N ARG A 68 -1.63 -2.34 35.33
CA ARG A 68 -1.35 -1.16 34.49
C ARG A 68 -1.05 -1.57 33.05
N SER A 69 -0.26 -2.63 32.85
CA SER A 69 0.04 -3.17 31.53
C SER A 69 -1.22 -3.69 30.83
N ASN A 70 -2.09 -4.42 31.53
CA ASN A 70 -3.35 -4.92 30.99
C ASN A 70 -4.34 -3.79 30.65
N ILE A 71 -4.43 -2.75 31.49
CA ILE A 71 -5.25 -1.57 31.19
C ILE A 71 -4.73 -0.85 29.94
N ALA A 72 -3.41 -0.62 29.85
CA ALA A 72 -2.82 -0.02 28.66
C ALA A 72 -3.01 -0.89 27.40
N PHE A 73 -2.86 -2.21 27.54
CA PHE A 73 -3.15 -3.17 26.46
C PHE A 73 -4.62 -3.10 26.03
N SER A 74 -5.56 -3.05 26.97
CA SER A 74 -6.99 -2.91 26.68
C SER A 74 -7.30 -1.60 25.97
N HIS A 75 -6.72 -0.48 26.41
CA HIS A 75 -6.89 0.81 25.72
C HIS A 75 -6.32 0.79 24.31
N ASN A 76 -5.14 0.18 24.12
CA ASN A 76 -4.57 0.02 22.79
C ASN A 76 -5.47 -0.87 21.92
N GLN A 77 -6.01 -1.97 22.47
CA GLN A 77 -6.93 -2.84 21.75
C GLN A 77 -8.23 -2.11 21.37
N ASP A 78 -8.78 -1.27 22.23
CA ASP A 78 -9.96 -0.44 21.96
C ASP A 78 -9.72 0.60 20.85
N GLN A 79 -8.50 1.17 20.75
CA GLN A 79 -8.11 2.04 19.65
C GLN A 79 -8.10 1.29 18.30
N PHE A 80 -7.91 -0.03 18.33
CA PHE A 80 -7.98 -0.92 17.18
C PHE A 80 -9.32 -1.69 17.12
N SER A 81 -10.43 -0.97 17.34
CA SER A 81 -11.80 -1.49 17.22
C SER A 81 -12.43 -1.16 15.87
N LEU A 82 -13.35 -2.01 15.39
CA LEU A 82 -14.05 -1.78 14.12
C LEU A 82 -14.90 -0.50 14.20
N GLU A 83 -15.42 -0.22 15.38
CA GLU A 83 -16.19 0.96 15.74
C GLU A 83 -15.36 2.23 15.55
N HIS A 84 -14.10 2.24 15.99
CA HIS A 84 -13.20 3.37 15.78
C HIS A 84 -12.96 3.65 14.30
N PHE A 85 -12.65 2.62 13.50
CA PHE A 85 -12.43 2.78 12.06
C PHE A 85 -13.69 3.25 11.33
N ASN A 86 -14.86 2.74 11.71
CA ASN A 86 -16.14 3.18 11.15
C ASN A 86 -16.50 4.60 11.58
N PHE A 87 -16.20 4.98 12.82
CA PHE A 87 -16.35 6.35 13.30
C PHE A 87 -15.49 7.31 12.46
N MET A 88 -14.21 6.98 12.27
CA MET A 88 -13.30 7.79 11.45
C MET A 88 -13.80 7.96 10.02
N LYS A 89 -14.28 6.86 9.37
CA LYS A 89 -14.91 6.95 8.04
C LYS A 89 -16.12 7.87 8.03
N LYS A 90 -17.05 7.67 8.96
CA LYS A 90 -18.28 8.49 9.06
C LYS A 90 -17.97 9.96 9.30
N LEU A 91 -16.94 10.25 10.11
CA LEU A 91 -16.50 11.60 10.41
C LEU A 91 -15.95 12.29 9.15
N CYS A 92 -15.12 11.60 8.37
CA CYS A 92 -14.67 12.11 7.08
C CYS A 92 -15.82 12.24 6.06
N CYS A 93 -16.88 11.43 6.15
CA CYS A 93 -18.03 11.51 5.24
C CYS A 93 -19.06 12.62 5.56
N MET A 94 -18.96 13.34 6.69
CA MET A 94 -20.08 14.09 7.28
C MET A 94 -20.69 15.24 6.46
N ARG A 95 -20.16 15.57 5.27
CA ARG A 95 -20.84 16.45 4.29
C ARG A 95 -20.80 15.95 2.84
N LEU A 96 -20.47 14.67 2.61
CA LEU A 96 -20.45 14.07 1.27
C LEU A 96 -21.87 13.77 0.72
N GLN A 97 -22.92 14.00 1.50
CA GLN A 97 -24.34 13.78 1.13
C GLN A 97 -24.95 14.87 0.23
N LEU A 98 -24.14 15.59 -0.55
CA LEU A 98 -24.64 16.50 -1.58
C LEU A 98 -24.93 15.69 -2.86
N LEU A 99 -26.23 15.45 -3.07
CA LEU A 99 -27.00 14.96 -4.22
C LEU A 99 -26.27 14.11 -5.30
N PRO A 100 -26.84 12.94 -5.69
CA PRO A 100 -26.41 12.22 -6.88
C PRO A 100 -26.47 13.13 -8.12
N GLY A 101 -25.31 13.46 -8.70
CA GLY A 101 -25.22 14.22 -9.96
C GLY A 101 -24.31 15.45 -9.96
N SER A 102 -23.76 15.89 -8.82
CA SER A 102 -22.98 17.13 -8.76
C SER A 102 -21.50 16.98 -9.15
N GLN A 103 -21.22 16.43 -10.34
CA GLN A 103 -19.85 16.52 -10.89
C GLN A 103 -19.38 17.98 -11.06
N ASN A 104 -20.33 18.93 -11.06
CA ASN A 104 -20.11 20.38 -11.19
C ASN A 104 -20.73 21.18 -10.02
N ALA A 105 -20.77 20.65 -8.79
CA ALA A 105 -21.21 21.45 -7.64
C ALA A 105 -20.31 22.68 -7.46
N VAL A 106 -20.93 23.85 -7.28
CA VAL A 106 -20.23 25.04 -6.81
C VAL A 106 -20.01 24.88 -5.32
N TRP A 107 -18.78 24.64 -4.91
CA TRP A 107 -18.40 24.50 -3.51
C TRP A 107 -18.25 25.88 -2.88
N GLY A 108 -19.05 26.17 -1.86
CA GLY A 108 -18.89 27.38 -1.06
C GLY A 108 -17.65 27.30 -0.13
N PRO A 109 -17.20 28.43 0.44
CA PRO A 109 -16.01 28.47 1.32
C PRO A 109 -16.12 27.55 2.55
N GLU A 110 -17.31 27.40 3.12
CA GLU A 110 -17.52 26.44 4.23
C GLU A 110 -17.29 24.97 3.81
N HIS A 111 -17.58 24.63 2.54
CA HIS A 111 -17.38 23.27 2.04
C HIS A 111 -15.89 22.98 1.83
N GLU A 112 -15.13 23.98 1.41
CA GLU A 112 -13.68 23.91 1.33
C GLU A 112 -13.06 23.70 2.72
N GLU A 113 -13.45 24.49 3.72
CA GLU A 113 -12.93 24.35 5.10
C GLU A 113 -13.23 22.96 5.68
N MET A 114 -14.46 22.49 5.51
CA MET A 114 -14.84 21.14 5.96
C MET A 114 -14.07 20.05 5.21
N SER A 115 -13.87 20.20 3.90
CA SER A 115 -13.09 19.24 3.09
C SER A 115 -11.62 19.26 3.47
N MET A 116 -11.07 20.44 3.77
CA MET A 116 -9.71 20.60 4.29
C MET A 116 -9.54 19.82 5.59
N LEU A 117 -10.42 20.03 6.58
CA LEU A 117 -10.36 19.32 7.86
C LEU A 117 -10.53 17.80 7.68
N ALA A 118 -11.43 17.36 6.80
CA ALA A 118 -11.64 15.95 6.51
C ALA A 118 -10.40 15.30 5.88
N VAL A 119 -9.76 15.96 4.92
CA VAL A 119 -8.53 15.47 4.27
C VAL A 119 -7.35 15.47 5.23
N GLN A 120 -7.23 16.48 6.08
CA GLN A 120 -6.22 16.54 7.13
C GLN A 120 -6.33 15.38 8.11
N LEU A 121 -7.56 15.10 8.56
CA LEU A 121 -7.86 13.99 9.45
C LEU A 121 -7.62 12.64 8.77
N ALA A 122 -8.17 12.46 7.57
CA ALA A 122 -8.05 11.23 6.79
C ALA A 122 -6.59 10.91 6.47
N SER A 123 -5.79 11.91 6.06
CA SER A 123 -4.38 11.72 5.72
C SER A 123 -3.57 11.26 6.93
N LYS A 124 -3.73 11.94 8.07
CA LYS A 124 -3.07 11.54 9.33
C LYS A 124 -3.48 10.14 9.73
N PHE A 125 -4.78 9.86 9.74
CA PHE A 125 -5.30 8.55 10.11
C PHE A 125 -4.79 7.44 9.19
N LEU A 126 -4.90 7.60 7.88
CA LEU A 126 -4.53 6.59 6.90
C LEU A 126 -3.04 6.30 6.91
N PHE A 127 -2.20 7.35 6.91
CA PHE A 127 -0.75 7.18 6.87
C PHE A 127 -0.14 6.75 8.19
N GLN A 128 -0.81 6.94 9.33
CA GLN A 128 -0.29 6.48 10.62
C GLN A 128 -0.85 5.12 11.02
N VAL A 129 -2.17 4.91 10.81
CA VAL A 129 -2.90 3.78 11.38
C VAL A 129 -3.60 2.97 10.29
N GLY A 130 -4.37 3.64 9.43
CA GLY A 130 -5.33 3.02 8.51
C GLY A 130 -4.68 2.01 7.57
N PHE A 131 -3.67 2.42 6.80
CA PHE A 131 -3.02 1.56 5.82
C PHE A 131 -2.08 0.50 6.42
N HIS A 132 -1.67 0.68 7.68
CA HIS A 132 -0.87 -0.30 8.41
C HIS A 132 -1.72 -1.40 9.08
N THR A 133 -3.04 -1.22 9.10
CA THR A 133 -3.95 -2.11 9.81
C THR A 133 -4.49 -3.22 8.91
N LYS A 134 -4.75 -4.40 9.50
CA LYS A 134 -5.34 -5.55 8.80
C LYS A 134 -6.70 -5.20 8.19
N LYS A 135 -6.97 -5.76 6.99
CA LYS A 135 -8.22 -5.56 6.24
C LYS A 135 -9.49 -5.82 7.06
N THR A 136 -9.45 -6.81 7.96
CA THR A 136 -10.58 -7.15 8.84
C THR A 136 -11.03 -6.00 9.74
N LEU A 137 -10.10 -5.10 10.08
CA LEU A 137 -10.36 -3.97 10.97
C LEU A 137 -10.57 -2.67 10.16
N ARG A 138 -9.72 -2.40 9.16
CA ARG A 138 -9.84 -1.18 8.35
C ARG A 138 -11.00 -1.19 7.35
N GLY A 139 -11.50 -2.37 6.99
CA GLY A 139 -12.44 -2.55 5.88
C GLY A 139 -11.77 -2.43 4.50
N PRO A 140 -12.55 -2.36 3.41
CA PRO A 140 -12.03 -2.14 2.06
C PRO A 140 -11.24 -0.83 1.97
N ALA A 141 -10.06 -0.85 1.36
CA ALA A 141 -9.27 0.37 1.16
C ALA A 141 -9.91 1.28 0.09
N ALA A 142 -10.71 0.71 -0.81
CA ALA A 142 -11.42 1.46 -1.86
C ALA A 142 -12.37 2.52 -1.27
N ASP A 143 -13.03 2.22 -0.15
CA ASP A 143 -13.91 3.18 0.54
C ASP A 143 -13.16 4.47 0.91
N TRP A 144 -11.91 4.34 1.36
CA TRP A 144 -11.07 5.48 1.71
C TRP A 144 -10.59 6.27 0.49
N HIS A 145 -10.36 5.58 -0.64
CA HIS A 145 -10.11 6.26 -1.90
C HIS A 145 -11.29 7.15 -2.29
N ASP A 146 -12.51 6.63 -2.23
CA ASP A 146 -13.70 7.36 -2.66
C ASP A 146 -13.94 8.60 -1.78
N ILE A 147 -13.78 8.46 -0.47
CA ILE A 147 -13.85 9.57 0.51
C ILE A 147 -12.82 10.65 0.18
N LEU A 148 -11.53 10.29 0.06
CA LEU A 148 -10.46 11.26 -0.21
C LEU A 148 -10.68 11.95 -1.56
N CYS A 149 -11.00 11.19 -2.60
CA CYS A 149 -11.22 11.72 -3.94
C CYS A 149 -12.37 12.73 -3.98
N GLN A 150 -13.44 12.48 -3.23
CA GLN A 150 -14.55 13.42 -3.17
C GLN A 150 -14.13 14.78 -2.57
N HIS A 151 -13.29 14.80 -1.54
CA HIS A 151 -12.78 16.05 -0.98
C HIS A 151 -11.71 16.71 -1.85
N LEU A 152 -10.82 15.94 -2.49
CA LEU A 152 -9.80 16.48 -3.40
C LEU A 152 -10.41 17.14 -4.64
N ARG A 153 -11.64 16.79 -5.02
CA ARG A 153 -12.43 17.48 -6.06
C ARG A 153 -12.94 18.85 -5.64
N CYS A 154 -13.03 19.12 -4.33
CA CYS A 154 -13.69 20.32 -3.82
C CYS A 154 -12.97 21.60 -4.26
N SER A 155 -11.66 21.69 -4.03
CA SER A 155 -10.90 22.89 -4.42
C SER A 155 -9.42 22.63 -4.60
N GLN A 156 -8.76 23.59 -5.25
CA GLN A 156 -7.31 23.63 -5.40
C GLN A 156 -6.60 23.67 -4.05
N ALA A 157 -7.10 24.45 -3.08
CA ALA A 157 -6.46 24.58 -1.76
C ALA A 157 -6.37 23.23 -1.04
N VAL A 158 -7.42 22.39 -1.13
CA VAL A 158 -7.42 21.04 -0.54
C VAL A 158 -6.38 20.13 -1.20
N ARG A 159 -6.26 20.18 -2.53
CA ARG A 159 -5.24 19.40 -3.27
C ARG A 159 -3.84 19.88 -2.96
N GLU A 160 -3.63 21.19 -2.92
CA GLU A 160 -2.37 21.85 -2.57
C GLU A 160 -1.90 21.40 -1.18
N TRP A 161 -2.81 21.41 -0.19
CA TRP A 161 -2.50 20.96 1.16
C TRP A 161 -2.14 19.46 1.20
N PHE A 162 -2.95 18.61 0.56
CA PHE A 162 -2.71 17.16 0.55
C PHE A 162 -1.39 16.81 -0.12
N ALA A 163 -1.11 17.41 -1.27
CA ALA A 163 0.15 17.21 -1.96
C ALA A 163 1.34 17.76 -1.15
N SER A 164 1.16 18.89 -0.48
CA SER A 164 2.19 19.43 0.40
C SER A 164 2.50 18.50 1.58
N ASP A 165 1.49 17.88 2.20
CA ASP A 165 1.69 16.88 3.25
C ASP A 165 2.39 15.62 2.71
N LEU A 166 2.02 15.18 1.50
CA LEU A 166 2.66 14.05 0.84
C LEU A 166 4.15 14.33 0.54
N PHE A 167 4.48 15.49 -0.02
CA PHE A 167 5.86 15.83 -0.38
C PHE A 167 6.75 16.19 0.82
N LYS A 168 6.19 16.59 1.96
CA LYS A 168 6.94 16.67 3.23
C LYS A 168 7.48 15.30 3.68
N HIS A 169 6.89 14.23 3.20
CA HIS A 169 7.26 12.85 3.52
C HIS A 169 7.45 12.03 2.22
N PRO A 170 8.46 12.36 1.38
CA PRO A 170 8.57 11.83 0.02
C PRO A 170 8.75 10.31 -0.04
N HIS A 171 9.29 9.70 1.03
CA HIS A 171 9.38 8.24 1.19
C HIS A 171 8.02 7.54 1.09
N ARG A 172 6.91 8.21 1.44
CA ARG A 172 5.55 7.65 1.36
C ARG A 172 5.21 7.18 -0.06
N LEU A 173 5.69 7.87 -1.10
CA LEU A 173 5.44 7.45 -2.48
C LEU A 173 6.07 6.07 -2.75
N CYS A 174 7.33 5.88 -2.36
CA CYS A 174 8.01 4.59 -2.47
C CYS A 174 7.34 3.53 -1.58
N ASP A 175 7.08 3.87 -0.31
CA ASP A 175 6.52 2.95 0.67
C ASP A 175 5.16 2.44 0.27
N TYR A 176 4.26 3.30 -0.23
CA TYR A 176 2.91 2.90 -0.59
C TYR A 176 2.75 2.40 -2.02
N LEU A 177 3.61 2.80 -2.98
CA LEU A 177 3.54 2.26 -4.35
C LEU A 177 4.34 0.98 -4.51
N LEU A 178 5.54 0.90 -3.94
CA LEU A 178 6.48 -0.19 -4.18
C LEU A 178 6.61 -1.13 -2.99
N SER A 179 6.76 -0.60 -1.77
CA SER A 179 7.15 -1.45 -0.62
C SER A 179 5.98 -1.98 0.21
N CYS A 180 4.77 -1.44 0.05
CA CYS A 180 3.65 -1.77 0.92
C CYS A 180 3.25 -3.26 0.75
N PRO A 181 3.17 -4.04 1.85
CA PRO A 181 2.87 -5.47 1.77
C PRO A 181 1.43 -5.75 1.35
N SER A 182 0.53 -4.78 1.53
CA SER A 182 -0.89 -4.91 1.16
C SER A 182 -1.10 -4.48 -0.29
N ALA A 183 -1.28 -5.46 -1.18
CA ALA A 183 -1.54 -5.19 -2.61
C ALA A 183 -2.78 -4.29 -2.84
N GLU A 184 -3.82 -4.44 -2.02
CA GLU A 184 -5.01 -3.59 -2.07
C GLU A 184 -4.68 -2.12 -1.75
N VAL A 185 -3.84 -1.89 -0.74
CA VAL A 185 -3.41 -0.53 -0.35
C VAL A 185 -2.56 0.09 -1.44
N ARG A 186 -1.64 -0.69 -2.03
CA ARG A 186 -0.83 -0.22 -3.17
C ARG A 186 -1.69 0.26 -4.34
N VAL A 187 -2.69 -0.54 -4.74
CA VAL A 187 -3.60 -0.18 -5.84
C VAL A 187 -4.46 1.04 -5.49
N VAL A 188 -4.94 1.12 -4.26
CA VAL A 188 -5.72 2.28 -3.79
C VAL A 188 -4.89 3.54 -3.76
N PHE A 189 -3.67 3.48 -3.24
CA PHE A 189 -2.76 4.62 -3.21
C PHE A 189 -2.38 5.07 -4.62
N MET A 190 -2.07 4.13 -5.52
CA MET A 190 -1.86 4.41 -6.95
C MET A 190 -3.06 5.19 -7.54
N LYS A 191 -4.30 4.75 -7.28
CA LYS A 191 -5.51 5.45 -7.76
C LYS A 191 -5.64 6.86 -7.16
N ILE A 192 -5.32 7.05 -5.89
CA ILE A 192 -5.30 8.38 -5.25
C ILE A 192 -4.30 9.31 -5.97
N ILE A 193 -3.09 8.82 -6.30
CA ILE A 193 -2.09 9.61 -7.03
C ILE A 193 -2.58 9.95 -8.45
N VAL A 194 -3.13 8.98 -9.19
CA VAL A 194 -3.71 9.21 -10.53
C VAL A 194 -4.80 10.29 -10.47
N PHE A 195 -5.69 10.17 -9.49
CA PHE A 195 -6.78 11.12 -9.28
C PHE A 195 -6.24 12.53 -9.00
N LEU A 196 -5.32 12.64 -8.04
CA LEU A 196 -4.74 13.91 -7.65
C LEU A 196 -4.03 14.57 -8.84
N ALA A 197 -3.22 13.82 -9.60
CA ALA A 197 -2.55 14.31 -10.79
C ALA A 197 -3.54 14.81 -11.84
N HIS A 198 -4.68 14.13 -12.04
CA HIS A 198 -5.67 14.54 -13.04
C HIS A 198 -6.36 15.86 -12.67
N PHE A 199 -6.80 15.99 -11.42
CA PHE A 199 -7.48 17.19 -10.96
C PHE A 199 -6.54 18.38 -10.70
N SER A 200 -5.23 18.17 -10.76
CA SER A 200 -4.22 19.19 -10.48
C SER A 200 -3.35 19.56 -11.68
N ILE A 201 -3.80 19.25 -12.91
CA ILE A 201 -3.11 19.62 -14.16
C ILE A 201 -2.89 21.14 -14.28
N GLN A 202 -3.86 21.92 -13.78
CA GLN A 202 -3.82 23.39 -13.83
C GLN A 202 -3.44 24.02 -12.48
N ASP A 203 -3.29 23.20 -11.43
CA ASP A 203 -2.92 23.71 -10.12
C ASP A 203 -1.44 24.12 -10.12
N PRO A 204 -1.08 25.23 -9.46
CA PRO A 204 0.31 25.62 -9.33
C PRO A 204 1.10 24.59 -8.51
N PRO A 205 2.39 24.40 -8.83
CA PRO A 205 3.25 23.49 -8.09
C PRO A 205 3.46 23.96 -6.65
N VAL A 206 3.60 23.01 -5.72
CA VAL A 206 3.86 23.30 -4.31
C VAL A 206 5.36 23.43 -4.02
N PRO A 207 5.79 24.34 -3.12
CA PRO A 207 7.21 24.56 -2.84
C PRO A 207 7.97 23.31 -2.37
N CYS A 208 7.32 22.46 -1.58
CA CYS A 208 7.92 21.24 -1.03
C CYS A 208 7.98 20.07 -2.03
N GLY A 209 7.36 20.21 -3.21
CA GLY A 209 7.38 19.19 -4.26
C GLY A 209 8.70 19.13 -5.04
N TYR A 210 9.55 20.16 -4.92
CA TYR A 210 10.86 20.22 -5.56
C TYR A 210 11.93 19.51 -4.74
N GLY A 211 12.86 18.83 -5.43
CA GLY A 211 13.93 18.06 -4.80
C GLY A 211 14.91 17.55 -5.84
N SER A 212 15.69 16.52 -5.49
CA SER A 212 16.63 15.89 -6.42
C SER A 212 15.94 15.25 -7.64
N TRP A 213 14.65 14.93 -7.52
CA TRP A 213 13.85 14.26 -8.55
C TRP A 213 13.09 15.19 -9.50
N THR A 214 12.96 16.49 -9.20
CA THR A 214 12.18 17.42 -10.04
C THR A 214 12.64 18.86 -9.87
N SER A 215 12.89 19.52 -11.00
CA SER A 215 13.26 20.94 -11.06
C SER A 215 12.05 21.84 -11.34
N ARG A 216 12.22 23.16 -11.16
CA ARG A 216 11.19 24.18 -11.46
C ARG A 216 10.97 24.38 -12.96
N GLU A 217 11.95 24.05 -13.78
CA GLU A 217 11.87 24.16 -15.24
C GLU A 217 11.09 22.97 -15.83
N GLU A 218 11.18 21.82 -15.17
CA GLU A 218 10.50 20.59 -15.61
C GLU A 218 9.02 20.55 -15.20
N ALA A 219 8.75 20.90 -13.94
CA ALA A 219 7.41 20.82 -13.36
C ALA A 219 6.74 22.21 -13.25
N LEU A 220 5.74 22.43 -14.10
CA LEU A 220 4.99 23.68 -14.22
C LEU A 220 3.65 23.64 -13.50
N SER A 221 3.19 22.45 -13.11
CA SER A 221 1.96 22.21 -12.36
C SER A 221 2.19 21.26 -11.19
N LEU A 222 1.22 21.18 -10.28
CA LEU A 222 1.23 20.19 -9.21
C LEU A 222 1.17 18.75 -9.78
N SER A 223 0.39 18.54 -10.84
CA SER A 223 0.36 17.27 -11.56
C SER A 223 1.76 16.85 -12.06
N ASP A 224 2.54 17.79 -12.57
CA ASP A 224 3.92 17.50 -12.99
C ASP A 224 4.79 17.03 -11.84
N GLN A 225 4.71 17.69 -10.68
CA GLN A 225 5.51 17.29 -9.52
C GLN A 225 5.18 15.85 -9.09
N LEU A 226 3.90 15.46 -9.13
CA LEU A 226 3.46 14.10 -8.81
C LEU A 226 4.01 13.08 -9.81
N LEU A 227 3.93 13.39 -11.11
CA LEU A 227 4.41 12.52 -12.18
C LEU A 227 5.94 12.42 -12.21
N CYS A 228 6.67 13.52 -11.95
CA CYS A 228 8.12 13.50 -11.82
C CYS A 228 8.57 12.71 -10.59
N ALA A 229 7.88 12.84 -9.45
CA ALA A 229 8.17 12.04 -8.27
C ALA A 229 7.90 10.55 -8.53
N ALA A 230 6.80 10.20 -9.19
CA ALA A 230 6.52 8.85 -9.65
C ALA A 230 7.59 8.35 -10.64
N ARG A 231 8.00 9.17 -11.61
CA ARG A 231 9.06 8.87 -12.59
C ARG A 231 10.38 8.53 -11.91
N ALA A 232 10.76 9.28 -10.88
CA ALA A 232 12.00 9.06 -10.15
C ALA A 232 12.05 7.71 -9.44
N LEU A 233 10.90 7.15 -9.03
CA LEU A 233 10.83 5.80 -8.44
C LEU A 233 11.23 4.68 -9.42
N ALA A 234 11.18 4.93 -10.72
CA ALA A 234 11.65 3.98 -11.73
C ALA A 234 13.17 4.03 -11.94
N ALA A 235 13.87 5.03 -11.40
CA ALA A 235 15.30 5.20 -11.63
C ALA A 235 16.12 4.14 -10.88
N PRO A 236 17.17 3.57 -11.50
CA PRO A 236 17.97 2.44 -10.95
C PRO A 236 18.59 2.69 -9.56
N HIS A 237 18.77 3.96 -9.19
CA HIS A 237 19.43 4.36 -7.95
C HIS A 237 18.63 4.06 -6.67
N HIS A 238 17.35 3.72 -6.76
CA HIS A 238 16.49 3.41 -5.60
C HIS A 238 16.57 1.93 -5.18
N SER A 239 17.74 1.30 -5.33
CA SER A 239 17.93 -0.15 -5.35
C SER A 239 17.70 -0.85 -4.00
N ASP A 240 16.44 -1.10 -3.66
CA ASP A 240 16.05 -2.28 -2.91
C ASP A 240 15.49 -3.32 -3.91
N THR A 241 16.10 -4.50 -3.94
CA THR A 241 15.72 -5.59 -4.86
C THR A 241 14.26 -6.00 -4.66
N HIS A 242 13.71 -5.78 -3.45
CA HIS A 242 12.31 -6.03 -3.15
C HIS A 242 11.35 -5.02 -3.77
N ALA A 243 11.75 -3.75 -3.91
CA ALA A 243 10.91 -2.68 -4.48
C ALA A 243 10.66 -2.87 -5.99
N HIS A 244 11.65 -3.40 -6.73
CA HIS A 244 11.52 -3.66 -8.16
C HIS A 244 10.43 -4.69 -8.51
N ARG A 245 10.05 -5.59 -7.58
CA ARG A 245 8.95 -6.55 -7.81
C ARG A 245 7.61 -5.87 -8.03
N HIS A 246 7.47 -4.62 -7.60
CA HIS A 246 6.23 -3.85 -7.68
C HIS A 246 6.31 -2.69 -8.67
N LEU A 247 7.41 -2.59 -9.42
CA LEU A 247 7.57 -1.63 -10.52
C LEU A 247 6.45 -1.70 -11.59
N PRO A 248 5.85 -2.88 -11.92
CA PRO A 248 4.68 -2.93 -12.82
C PRO A 248 3.51 -2.06 -12.37
N LEU A 249 3.34 -1.85 -11.05
CA LEU A 249 2.30 -0.96 -10.54
C LEU A 249 2.56 0.50 -10.92
N LEU A 250 3.81 0.92 -11.01
CA LEU A 250 4.17 2.26 -11.46
C LEU A 250 3.81 2.46 -12.94
N PHE A 251 4.01 1.44 -13.78
CA PHE A 251 3.54 1.48 -15.16
C PHE A 251 2.00 1.45 -15.25
N ASN A 252 1.33 0.74 -14.34
CA ASN A 252 -0.12 0.82 -14.20
C ASN A 252 -0.60 2.23 -13.85
N LEU A 253 0.14 2.97 -13.02
CA LEU A 253 -0.15 4.37 -12.70
C LEU A 253 -0.13 5.22 -13.97
N PHE A 254 0.96 5.16 -14.75
CA PHE A 254 1.07 5.93 -15.99
C PHE A 254 0.03 5.53 -17.03
N HIS A 255 -0.28 4.23 -17.15
CA HIS A 255 -1.34 3.77 -18.05
C HIS A 255 -2.72 4.27 -17.61
N ALA A 256 -3.05 4.15 -16.32
CA ALA A 256 -4.32 4.62 -15.78
C ALA A 256 -4.48 6.14 -15.96
N TYR A 257 -3.39 6.89 -15.80
CA TYR A 257 -3.36 8.32 -16.08
C TYR A 257 -3.56 8.64 -17.56
N ALA A 258 -2.82 7.99 -18.46
CA ALA A 258 -2.94 8.14 -19.91
C ALA A 258 -4.34 7.77 -20.45
N ALA A 259 -5.06 6.89 -19.75
CA ALA A 259 -6.40 6.48 -20.11
C ALA A 259 -7.47 7.55 -19.84
N LEU A 260 -7.18 8.59 -19.05
CA LEU A 260 -8.13 9.65 -18.72
C LEU A 260 -8.40 10.61 -19.88
N GLY A 261 -7.41 10.86 -20.72
CA GLY A 261 -7.59 11.81 -21.82
C GLY A 261 -6.32 12.10 -22.62
N ILE A 262 -6.47 12.95 -23.62
CA ILE A 262 -5.39 13.34 -24.52
C ILE A 262 -4.40 14.30 -23.82
N THR A 263 -4.89 15.14 -22.91
CA THR A 263 -4.08 16.08 -22.13
C THR A 263 -3.05 15.33 -21.27
N GLU A 264 -3.49 14.27 -20.62
CA GLU A 264 -2.67 13.41 -19.77
C GLU A 264 -1.58 12.71 -20.58
N ARG A 265 -1.92 12.22 -21.78
CA ARG A 265 -0.94 11.60 -22.69
C ARG A 265 0.15 12.59 -23.11
N HIS A 266 -0.23 13.81 -23.50
CA HIS A 266 0.71 14.86 -23.85
C HIS A 266 1.60 15.25 -22.65
N GLN A 267 1.03 15.31 -21.46
CA GLN A 267 1.80 15.58 -20.25
C GLN A 267 2.82 14.49 -19.96
N LEU A 268 2.45 13.21 -20.05
CA LEU A 268 3.39 12.09 -19.87
C LEU A 268 4.53 12.12 -20.91
N LEU A 269 4.22 12.47 -22.17
CA LEU A 269 5.23 12.66 -23.21
C LEU A 269 6.18 13.83 -22.90
N ARG A 270 5.64 14.99 -22.49
CA ARG A 270 6.44 16.16 -22.12
C ARG A 270 7.37 15.87 -20.95
N LEU A 271 6.90 15.09 -19.97
CA LEU A 271 7.67 14.68 -18.79
C LEU A 271 8.58 13.48 -19.05
N LYS A 272 8.80 13.09 -20.32
CA LYS A 272 9.73 12.02 -20.72
C LYS A 272 9.45 10.69 -20.03
N ILE A 273 8.19 10.40 -19.74
CA ILE A 273 7.80 9.13 -19.10
C ILE A 273 8.05 7.96 -20.05
N LEU A 274 7.83 8.17 -21.35
CA LEU A 274 8.12 7.16 -22.38
C LEU A 274 9.61 6.75 -22.37
N ASP A 275 10.53 7.70 -22.23
CA ASP A 275 11.97 7.44 -22.19
C ASP A 275 12.34 6.52 -21.02
N ILE A 276 11.75 6.76 -19.85
CA ILE A 276 11.96 5.94 -18.65
C ILE A 276 11.33 4.55 -18.78
N VAL A 277 10.14 4.45 -19.35
CA VAL A 277 9.51 3.14 -19.60
C VAL A 277 10.35 2.32 -20.57
N LEU A 278 10.88 2.94 -21.62
CA LEU A 278 11.75 2.29 -22.59
C LEU A 278 13.11 1.94 -21.97
N SER A 279 13.74 2.80 -21.18
CA SER A 279 15.03 2.50 -20.56
C SER A 279 14.94 1.27 -19.66
N VAL A 280 13.89 1.18 -18.83
CA VAL A 280 13.65 0.00 -17.97
C VAL A 280 13.42 -1.27 -18.79
N CYS A 281 12.89 -1.17 -20.01
CA CYS A 281 12.71 -2.33 -20.91
C CYS A 281 13.99 -2.74 -21.64
N MET A 282 14.87 -1.78 -21.92
CA MET A 282 16.09 -1.98 -22.72
C MET A 282 17.31 -2.35 -21.87
N ASP A 283 17.25 -2.17 -20.54
CA ASP A 283 18.28 -2.57 -19.59
C ASP A 283 18.36 -4.11 -19.45
N ASP A 284 18.79 -4.78 -20.53
CA ASP A 284 19.07 -6.21 -20.62
C ASP A 284 20.31 -6.65 -19.80
N THR A 285 21.00 -5.72 -19.13
CA THR A 285 22.21 -6.00 -18.34
C THR A 285 21.93 -6.68 -17.00
N SER A 286 20.66 -6.80 -16.56
CA SER A 286 20.29 -7.65 -15.41
C SER A 286 20.12 -9.14 -15.76
N SER A 287 20.44 -9.54 -16.99
CA SER A 287 20.43 -10.93 -17.46
C SER A 287 21.34 -11.90 -16.67
N THR A 288 22.13 -11.41 -15.71
CA THR A 288 22.89 -12.22 -14.76
C THR A 288 22.11 -12.58 -13.47
N ILE A 289 20.98 -11.91 -13.18
CA ILE A 289 20.09 -12.26 -12.07
C ILE A 289 18.87 -12.96 -12.66
N GLY A 290 19.05 -14.24 -12.99
CA GLY A 290 18.06 -15.07 -13.66
C GLY A 290 16.67 -15.05 -13.01
N LYS A 291 15.65 -15.11 -13.88
CA LYS A 291 14.24 -15.52 -13.62
C LYS A 291 13.21 -14.47 -13.21
N TYR A 292 13.41 -13.17 -13.46
CA TYR A 292 12.29 -12.22 -13.52
C TYR A 292 12.07 -11.73 -14.95
N GLN A 293 11.75 -12.68 -15.83
CA GLN A 293 11.06 -12.38 -17.09
C GLN A 293 9.71 -11.77 -16.67
N TYR A 294 9.58 -10.44 -16.73
CA TYR A 294 8.41 -9.70 -16.22
C TYR A 294 7.10 -10.38 -16.67
N PRO A 295 6.37 -11.06 -15.76
CA PRO A 295 5.11 -11.71 -16.13
C PRO A 295 4.02 -10.68 -16.52
N GLU A 296 4.26 -9.40 -16.23
CA GLU A 296 3.35 -8.27 -16.45
C GLU A 296 3.87 -7.25 -17.50
N SER A 297 4.68 -7.67 -18.48
CA SER A 297 5.10 -6.80 -19.59
C SER A 297 3.91 -6.17 -20.32
N ALA A 298 2.71 -6.77 -20.24
CA ALA A 298 1.47 -6.23 -20.82
C ALA A 298 1.21 -4.77 -20.43
N LYS A 299 1.53 -4.35 -19.20
CA LYS A 299 1.25 -3.00 -18.71
C LYS A 299 2.24 -1.97 -19.25
N VAL A 300 3.51 -2.36 -19.30
CA VAL A 300 4.53 -1.57 -20.00
C VAL A 300 4.15 -1.40 -21.47
N HIS A 301 3.83 -2.49 -22.17
CA HIS A 301 3.39 -2.44 -23.56
C HIS A 301 2.15 -1.55 -23.73
N GLN A 302 1.19 -1.59 -22.81
CA GLN A 302 0.02 -0.71 -22.85
C GLN A 302 0.40 0.78 -22.75
N VAL A 303 1.31 1.15 -21.83
CA VAL A 303 1.81 2.54 -21.73
C VAL A 303 2.50 2.96 -23.02
N VAL A 304 3.47 2.16 -23.49
CA VAL A 304 4.23 2.45 -24.72
C VAL A 304 3.27 2.60 -25.91
N CYS A 305 2.32 1.67 -26.06
CA CYS A 305 1.37 1.64 -27.15
C CYS A 305 0.43 2.86 -27.15
N VAL A 306 -0.02 3.32 -25.99
CA VAL A 306 -0.85 4.53 -25.89
C VAL A 306 -0.05 5.80 -26.15
N LEU A 307 1.18 5.91 -25.65
CA LEU A 307 2.00 7.11 -25.78
C LEU A 307 2.61 7.26 -27.18
N VAL A 308 3.14 6.19 -27.77
CA VAL A 308 3.75 6.22 -29.13
C VAL A 308 2.72 6.62 -30.18
N ARG A 309 1.46 6.20 -30.02
CA ARG A 309 0.36 6.60 -30.92
C ARG A 309 0.01 8.09 -30.84
N CYS A 310 0.49 8.80 -29.82
CA CYS A 310 0.36 10.25 -29.70
C CYS A 310 1.58 11.01 -30.24
N CYS A 311 2.64 10.31 -30.68
CA CYS A 311 3.81 10.94 -31.29
C CYS A 311 3.61 11.10 -32.80
N ASP A 312 3.97 12.27 -33.34
CA ASP A 312 4.10 12.44 -34.78
C ASP A 312 5.46 11.90 -35.24
N VAL A 313 5.42 10.79 -35.97
CA VAL A 313 6.59 10.13 -36.55
C VAL A 313 6.67 10.30 -38.07
N SER A 314 5.84 11.17 -38.66
CA SER A 314 5.74 11.34 -40.12
C SER A 314 7.10 11.68 -40.74
N ALA A 315 7.90 12.51 -40.07
CA ALA A 315 9.26 12.87 -40.50
C ALA A 315 10.30 11.72 -40.42
N ARG A 316 9.95 10.59 -39.79
CA ARG A 316 10.79 9.40 -39.64
C ARG A 316 10.27 8.20 -40.42
N CYS A 317 9.05 8.27 -40.94
CA CYS A 317 8.47 7.23 -41.77
C CYS A 317 9.02 7.32 -43.19
N GLN A 318 9.80 6.31 -43.59
CA GLN A 318 10.12 6.10 -45.00
C GLN A 318 9.05 5.17 -45.59
N SER A 319 8.33 5.64 -46.61
CA SER A 319 7.39 4.78 -47.34
C SER A 319 8.17 3.65 -48.01
N ALA A 320 7.78 2.40 -47.77
CA ALA A 320 8.37 1.24 -48.44
C ALA A 320 8.25 1.30 -49.98
N ASN A 321 7.36 2.16 -50.49
CA ASN A 321 7.14 2.42 -51.91
C ASN A 321 7.70 3.77 -52.38
N ALA A 322 8.51 4.47 -51.57
CA ALA A 322 9.21 5.65 -52.04
C ALA A 322 10.26 5.18 -53.06
N ALA A 323 9.91 5.27 -54.34
CA ALA A 323 10.89 5.18 -55.42
C ALA A 323 12.03 6.15 -55.09
N GLU A 324 13.27 5.66 -55.18
CA GLU A 324 14.46 6.49 -55.07
C GLU A 324 14.28 7.75 -55.94
N GLY A 325 14.08 8.91 -55.32
CA GLY A 325 14.11 10.18 -56.04
C GLY A 325 12.90 11.10 -55.96
N ALA A 326 11.93 10.91 -55.07
CA ALA A 326 10.94 11.96 -54.82
C ALA A 326 11.31 12.81 -53.58
N LEU A 327 12.03 13.92 -53.84
CA LEU A 327 12.02 15.13 -53.00
C LEU A 327 10.83 16.01 -53.43
N PRO A 328 10.27 16.91 -52.59
CA PRO A 328 10.29 17.03 -51.14
C PRO A 328 8.99 16.58 -50.46
#